data_AF-A0A328BTB8-F1
#
_entry.id   AF-A0A328BTB8-F1
#
_cell.length_a   1.000
_cell.length_b   1.000
_cell.length_c   1.000
_cell.angle_alpha   90.00
_cell.angle_beta   90.00
_cell.angle_gamma   90.00
#
_symmetry.space_group_name_H-M   'P 1'
#
loop_
_entity.id
_entity.type
_entity.pdbx_description
1 polymer ?
#
loop_
_entity_poly.entity_id
_entity_poly.type
_entity_poly.pdbx_seq_one_letter_code
_entity_poly.pdbx_strand_id
1 'polypeptide(L)'
;MTVSYDFYREGQKVGSAGDFALNGQARYYASGYTGLVDEVRLSGSTGNWVLDDLTYTTGVAAVPEPTTWALMILGFGGAGAALRTRRRAALA
;
A
#
# COMPACT_ATOMS: atom_id res chain seq x y z
N MET A 1 26.17 -13.19 14.76
CA MET A 1 25.77 -12.67 13.44
C MET A 1 24.53 -11.83 13.65
N THR A 2 24.54 -10.60 13.15
CA THR A 2 23.44 -9.66 13.35
C THR A 2 22.87 -9.25 12.00
N VAL A 3 21.56 -9.04 11.93
CA VAL A 3 20.85 -8.50 10.76
C VAL A 3 20.09 -7.25 11.20
N SER A 4 20.05 -6.23 10.34
CA SER A 4 19.27 -5.02 10.52
C SER A 4 18.38 -4.77 9.31
N TYR A 5 17.29 -4.04 9.53
CA TYR A 5 16.36 -3.64 8.47
C TYR A 5 16.24 -2.12 8.45
N ASP A 6 16.47 -1.53 7.30
CA ASP A 6 16.30 -0.11 7.05
C ASP A 6 15.13 0.13 6.09
N PHE A 7 14.32 1.13 6.39
CA PHE A 7 13.14 1.50 5.64
C PHE A 7 13.39 2.79 4.89
N TYR A 8 13.06 2.82 3.61
CA TYR A 8 13.24 3.97 2.74
C TYR A 8 11.92 4.40 2.09
N ARG A 9 11.85 5.69 1.79
CA ARG A 9 10.79 6.32 0.99
C ARG A 9 11.41 7.38 0.10
N GLU A 10 11.18 7.30 -1.20
CA GLU A 10 11.69 8.25 -2.20
C GLU A 10 13.22 8.43 -2.09
N GLY A 11 13.92 7.33 -1.78
CA GLY A 11 15.38 7.30 -1.58
C GLY A 11 15.87 7.85 -0.24
N GLN A 12 14.99 8.34 0.63
CA GLN A 12 15.33 8.80 1.99
C GLN A 12 15.08 7.70 3.01
N LYS A 13 15.99 7.52 3.98
CA LYS A 13 15.79 6.58 5.10
C LYS A 13 14.74 7.15 6.05
N VAL A 14 13.63 6.43 6.21
CA VAL A 14 12.48 6.84 7.03
C VAL A 14 12.37 6.08 8.35
N GLY A 15 13.08 4.96 8.50
CA GLY A 15 13.13 4.21 9.75
C GLY A 15 14.11 3.05 9.71
N SER A 16 14.25 2.39 10.86
CA SER A 16 14.95 1.12 10.99
C SER A 16 14.22 0.24 11.99
N ALA A 17 14.27 -1.07 11.76
CA ALA A 17 14.06 -2.05 12.81
C ALA A 17 15.43 -2.45 13.38
N GLY A 18 15.49 -2.66 14.70
CA GLY A 18 16.75 -2.84 15.44
C GLY A 18 17.59 -4.04 14.99
N ASP A 19 18.74 -4.19 15.63
CA ASP A 19 19.69 -5.27 15.36
C ASP A 19 19.21 -6.62 15.91
N PHE A 20 19.08 -7.62 15.03
CA PHE A 20 18.63 -8.97 15.39
C PHE A 20 19.79 -9.95 15.42
N ALA A 21 20.04 -10.55 16.58
CA ALA A 21 21.02 -11.63 16.70
C ALA A 21 20.47 -12.94 16.14
N LEU A 22 21.16 -13.51 15.15
CA LEU A 22 20.84 -14.83 14.60
C LEU A 22 21.41 -15.93 15.50
N ASN A 23 20.56 -16.88 15.88
CA ASN A 23 20.87 -17.98 16.80
C ASN A 23 20.36 -19.36 16.32
N GLY A 24 20.09 -19.51 15.02
CA GLY A 24 19.62 -20.76 14.41
C GLY A 24 18.13 -21.07 14.60
N GLN A 25 17.36 -20.19 15.23
CA GLN A 25 15.91 -20.29 15.34
C GLN A 25 15.24 -19.32 14.35
N ALA A 26 14.22 -19.79 13.63
CA ALA A 26 13.39 -18.92 12.80
C ALA A 26 12.48 -18.07 13.70
N ARG A 27 12.35 -16.78 13.41
CA ARG A 27 11.54 -15.86 14.21
C ARG A 27 10.94 -14.75 13.36
N TYR A 28 9.69 -14.43 13.64
CA TYR A 28 9.03 -13.24 13.11
C TYR A 28 9.44 -12.01 13.90
N TYR A 29 9.85 -10.95 13.20
CA TYR A 29 10.19 -9.66 13.79
C TYR A 29 9.29 -8.59 13.21
N ALA A 30 8.42 -8.02 14.04
CA ALA A 30 7.68 -6.83 13.68
C ALA A 30 8.63 -5.63 13.69
N SER A 31 8.60 -4.82 12.62
CA SER A 31 9.46 -3.63 12.51
C SER A 31 9.15 -2.55 13.55
N GLY A 32 7.89 -2.48 14.00
CA GLY A 32 7.38 -1.37 14.81
C GLY A 32 7.21 -0.05 14.03
N TYR A 33 7.59 -0.03 12.75
CA TYR A 33 7.47 1.15 11.89
C TYR A 33 6.09 1.19 11.23
N THR A 34 5.38 2.32 11.38
CA THR A 34 3.99 2.50 10.89
C THR A 34 3.87 3.43 9.69
N GLY A 35 4.98 4.03 9.25
CA GLY A 35 4.99 4.93 8.10
C GLY A 35 4.97 4.17 6.77
N LEU A 36 4.81 4.91 5.68
CA LEU A 36 4.93 4.36 4.33
C LEU A 36 6.40 4.08 4.00
N VAL A 37 6.63 3.03 3.22
CA VAL A 37 7.93 2.66 2.63
C VAL A 37 7.75 2.30 1.17
N ASP A 38 8.79 2.51 0.35
CA ASP A 38 8.90 2.00 -1.01
C ASP A 38 10.12 1.06 -1.19
N GLU A 39 11.03 1.02 -0.22
CA GLU A 39 12.19 0.14 -0.21
C GLU A 39 12.52 -0.35 1.21
N VAL A 40 12.85 -1.63 1.33
CA VAL A 40 13.36 -2.25 2.56
C VAL A 40 14.75 -2.80 2.28
N ARG A 41 15.76 -2.30 2.99
CA ARG A 41 17.14 -2.79 2.89
C ARG A 41 17.45 -3.70 4.06
N LEU A 42 17.96 -4.88 3.74
CA LEU A 42 18.42 -5.85 4.70
C LEU A 42 19.94 -5.87 4.67
N SER A 43 20.56 -5.74 5.84
CA SER A 43 22.01 -5.85 5.96
C SER A 43 22.38 -6.72 7.13
N GLY A 44 23.46 -7.48 7.03
CA GLY A 44 23.91 -8.35 8.11
C GLY A 44 25.38 -8.68 8.01
N SER A 45 25.93 -9.20 9.10
CA SER A 45 27.34 -9.65 9.13
C SER A 45 27.57 -10.81 8.16
N THR A 46 28.80 -10.96 7.67
CA THR A 46 29.21 -12.03 6.74
C THR A 46 28.83 -13.42 7.25
N GLY A 47 28.19 -14.23 6.40
CA GLY A 47 27.69 -15.58 6.72
C GLY A 47 26.36 -15.88 6.02
N ASN A 48 25.82 -17.08 6.25
CA ASN A 48 24.52 -17.47 5.69
C ASN A 48 23.39 -17.10 6.64
N TRP A 49 22.49 -16.24 6.18
CA TRP A 49 21.23 -15.95 6.84
C TRP A 49 20.09 -16.12 5.85
N VAL A 50 18.90 -16.45 6.37
CA VAL A 50 17.70 -16.70 5.56
C VAL A 50 16.63 -15.75 6.04
N LEU A 51 15.93 -15.13 5.08
CA LEU A 51 14.64 -14.52 5.29
C LEU A 51 13.62 -15.39 4.57
N ASP A 52 12.55 -15.71 5.28
CA ASP A 52 11.37 -16.33 4.71
C ASP A 52 10.15 -15.57 5.22
N ASP A 53 9.19 -15.37 4.33
CA ASP A 53 8.04 -14.49 4.47
C ASP A 53 8.33 -12.99 4.71
N LEU A 54 7.56 -12.13 4.04
CA LEU A 54 7.55 -10.68 4.26
C LEU A 54 6.11 -10.20 4.28
N THR A 55 5.71 -9.60 5.40
CA THR A 55 4.39 -8.95 5.52
C THR A 55 4.56 -7.45 5.56
N TYR A 56 3.87 -6.76 4.66
CA TYR A 56 3.73 -5.31 4.68
C TYR A 56 2.26 -4.97 4.84
N THR A 57 1.94 -4.34 5.97
CA THR A 57 0.60 -3.80 6.22
C THR A 57 0.73 -2.30 6.43
N THR A 58 -0.02 -1.54 5.67
CA THR A 58 -0.21 -0.12 5.92
C THR A 58 -1.69 0.11 6.07
N GLY A 59 -2.07 0.93 7.06
CA GLY A 59 -3.45 1.40 7.21
C GLY A 59 -3.85 2.39 6.13
N VAL A 60 -3.31 2.28 4.90
CA VAL A 60 -3.62 3.19 3.79
C VAL A 60 -5.11 3.09 3.52
N ALA A 61 -5.78 4.24 3.59
CA ALA A 61 -7.20 4.34 3.32
C ALA A 61 -7.49 3.82 1.92
N ALA A 62 -8.65 3.15 1.76
CA ALA A 62 -9.12 2.72 0.45
C ALA A 62 -9.11 3.93 -0.49
N VAL A 63 -8.28 3.87 -1.53
CA VAL A 63 -8.29 4.87 -2.59
C VAL A 63 -9.62 4.70 -3.31
N PRO A 64 -10.49 5.73 -3.36
CA PRO A 64 -11.72 5.64 -4.12
C PRO A 64 -11.36 5.27 -5.56
N GLU A 65 -11.83 4.11 -6.02
CA GLU A 65 -11.40 3.62 -7.31
C GLU A 65 -11.74 4.63 -8.41
N PRO A 66 -10.85 4.86 -9.41
CA PRO A 66 -11.15 5.71 -10.56
C PRO A 66 -12.46 5.33 -11.26
N THR A 67 -12.84 4.05 -11.19
CA THR A 67 -14.11 3.49 -11.69
C THR A 67 -15.34 4.05 -10.98
N THR A 68 -15.25 4.41 -9.70
CA THR A 68 -16.39 4.99 -8.96
C THR A 68 -16.81 6.32 -9.59
N TRP A 69 -15.84 7.14 -9.99
CA TRP A 69 -16.11 8.39 -10.71
C TRP A 69 -16.72 8.13 -12.08
N ALA A 70 -16.21 7.14 -12.81
CA ALA A 70 -16.77 6.74 -14.10
C ALA A 70 -18.23 6.25 -13.98
N LEU A 71 -18.53 5.45 -12.96
CA LEU A 71 -19.88 4.95 -12.68
C LEU A 71 -20.83 6.07 -12.25
N MET A 72 -20.36 7.03 -11.44
CA MET A 72 -21.14 8.21 -11.08
C MET A 72 -21.45 9.07 -12.31
N ILE A 73 -20.46 9.34 -13.15
CA ILE A 73 -20.64 10.10 -14.39
C ILE A 73 -21.63 9.37 -15.32
N LEU A 74 -21.49 8.06 -15.48
CA LEU A 74 -22.37 7.27 -16.32
C LEU A 74 -23.80 7.24 -15.76
N GLY A 75 -23.98 7.09 -14.45
CA GLY A 75 -25.28 7.10 -13.78
C GLY A 75 -25.97 8.47 -13.87
N PHE A 76 -25.29 9.55 -13.49
CA PHE A 76 -25.85 10.90 -13.54
C PHE A 76 -26.06 11.38 -14.98
N GLY A 77 -25.13 11.07 -15.89
CA GLY A 77 -25.25 11.35 -17.31
C GLY A 77 -26.43 10.62 -17.95
N GLY A 78 -26.59 9.33 -17.65
CA GLY A 78 -27.72 8.52 -18.12
C GLY A 78 -29.07 9.02 -17.59
N ALA A 79 -29.16 9.31 -16.29
CA ALA A 79 -30.38 9.86 -15.68
C ALA A 79 -30.74 11.25 -16.26
N GLY A 80 -29.75 12.14 -16.41
CA GLY A 80 -29.94 13.45 -17.00
C GLY A 80 -30.41 13.38 -18.46
N ALA A 81 -29.83 12.46 -19.25
CA ALA A 81 -30.26 12.21 -20.62
C ALA A 81 -31.72 11.75 -20.70
N ALA A 82 -32.13 10.81 -19.84
CA ALA A 82 -33.50 10.31 -19.77
C ALA A 82 -34.51 11.38 -19.35
N LEU A 83 -34.16 12.26 -18.42
CA LEU A 83 -35.02 13.39 -18.03
C LEU A 83 -35.18 14.40 -19.18
N ARG A 84 -34.10 14.65 -19.94
CA ARG A 84 -34.12 15.58 -21.08
C ARG A 84 -34.99 15.06 -22.23
N THR A 85 -34.98 13.76 -22.52
CA THR A 85 -35.85 13.17 -23.56
C THR A 85 -37.32 13.24 -23.17
N ARG A 86 -37.68 12.94 -21.90
CA ARG A 86 -39.06 13.04 -21.41
C ARG A 86 -39.61 14.47 -21.49
N ARG A 87 -38.82 15.48 -21.12
CA ARG A 87 -39.23 16.89 -21.23
C ARG A 87 -39.49 17.33 -22.67
N ARG A 88 -38.67 16.86 -23.62
CA ARG A 88 -38.87 17.17 -25.05
C ARG A 88 -40.14 16.51 -25.59
N ALA A 89 -40.43 15.29 -25.19
CA ALA A 89 -41.66 14.59 -25.59
C ALA A 89 -42.93 15.23 -25.00
N ALA A 90 -42.85 15.86 -23.82
CA ALA A 90 -43.97 16.55 -23.20
C ALA A 90 -44.23 17.98 -23.75
N LEU A 91 -43.26 18.54 -24.48
CA LEU A 91 -43.37 19.86 -25.14
C LEU A 91 -43.76 19.75 -26.62
N ALA A 92 -43.90 18.53 -27.15
CA ALA A 92 -44.35 18.22 -28.51
C ALA A 92 -45.80 17.73 -28.47
#